data_AF-A0A1H9PMX0-F1
#
_entry.id   AF-A0A1H9PMX0-F1
#
_cell.length_a   1.000
_cell.length_b   1.000
_cell.length_c   1.000
_cell.angle_alpha   90.00
_cell.angle_beta   90.00
_cell.angle_gamma   90.00
#
_symmetry.space_group_name_H-M   'P 1'
#
loop_
_entity.id
_entity.type
_entity.pdbx_description
1 polymer ?
#
loop_
_entity_poly.entity_id
_entity_poly.type
_entity_poly.pdbx_seq_one_letter_code
_entity_poly.pdbx_strand_id
1 'polypeptide(L)'
;MDIHFTQYQPPKAVASGFWQQLGLPARGRKLHELLHQGVEYRVYPRLAKVSGIEQKALAGYVDIPSATLSRRAKSGRFKMAESDRLYRFAELFKAALDLFEGDAEGARAWLLKPNAGLGGRRPVEMIATSAEYQTVLNLIGRLEHGVTA
;
A
#
# COMPACT_ATOMS: atom_id res chain seq x y z
N MET A 1 -9.09 0.04 31.59
CA MET A 1 -9.14 -0.78 30.36
C MET A 1 -8.15 -0.16 29.40
N ASP A 2 -6.90 -0.61 29.48
CA ASP A 2 -5.81 -0.11 28.64
C ASP A 2 -5.85 -0.83 27.31
N ILE A 3 -6.39 -0.14 26.30
CA ILE A 3 -6.42 -0.65 24.93
C ILE A 3 -5.02 -0.44 24.36
N HIS A 4 -4.18 -1.47 24.44
CA HIS A 4 -2.90 -1.47 23.74
C HIS A 4 -3.16 -1.45 22.22
N PHE A 5 -2.95 -0.30 21.59
CA PHE A 5 -2.88 -0.19 20.14
C PHE A 5 -1.57 -0.83 19.66
N THR A 6 -1.61 -2.12 19.35
CA THR A 6 -0.50 -2.76 18.66
C THR A 6 -0.46 -2.19 17.24
N GLN A 7 0.46 -1.25 16.99
CA GLN A 7 0.77 -0.84 15.63
C GLN A 7 1.16 -2.08 14.84
N TYR A 8 0.55 -2.29 13.67
CA TYR A 8 0.98 -3.34 12.75
C TYR A 8 2.48 -3.24 12.53
N GLN A 9 3.20 -4.32 12.85
CA GLN A 9 4.62 -4.45 12.59
C GLN A 9 4.79 -5.52 11.52
N PRO A 10 5.24 -5.17 10.30
CA PRO A 10 5.43 -6.16 9.26
C PRO A 10 6.45 -7.23 9.71
N PRO A 11 6.21 -8.53 9.45
CA PRO A 11 7.07 -9.61 9.92
C PRO A 11 8.54 -9.42 9.54
N LYS A 12 9.46 -9.64 10.50
CA LYS A 12 10.89 -9.71 10.23
C LYS A 12 11.19 -11.02 9.48
N ALA A 13 11.54 -10.86 8.19
CA ALA A 13 12.19 -11.85 7.34
C ALA A 13 11.31 -12.96 6.72
N VAL A 14 10.36 -12.57 5.87
CA VAL A 14 9.99 -13.32 4.63
C VAL A 14 9.85 -12.37 3.42
N ALA A 15 10.00 -11.07 3.64
CA ALA A 15 9.58 -10.01 2.72
C ALA A 15 10.61 -9.60 1.64
N SER A 16 11.55 -10.47 1.24
CA SER A 16 12.53 -10.10 0.22
C SER A 16 11.89 -9.96 -1.16
N GLY A 17 10.99 -10.87 -1.55
CA GLY A 17 10.43 -10.93 -2.90
C GLY A 17 9.59 -9.72 -3.30
N PHE A 18 8.53 -9.40 -2.54
CA PHE A 18 7.58 -8.34 -2.90
C PHE A 18 8.25 -6.96 -3.08
N TRP A 19 9.01 -6.53 -2.06
CA TRP A 19 9.67 -5.23 -2.07
C TRP A 19 10.78 -5.16 -3.13
N GLN A 20 11.55 -6.23 -3.31
CA GLN A 20 12.56 -6.33 -4.37
C GLN A 20 11.93 -6.30 -5.77
N GLN A 21 10.80 -6.98 -5.97
CA GLN A 21 10.06 -6.98 -7.23
C GLN A 21 9.61 -5.56 -7.60
N LEU A 22 9.14 -4.78 -6.62
CA LEU A 22 8.81 -3.37 -6.82
C LEU A 22 10.05 -2.49 -7.01
N GLY A 23 11.20 -2.88 -6.47
CA GLY A 23 12.40 -2.04 -6.42
C GLY A 23 12.34 -1.02 -5.29
N LEU A 24 11.59 -1.32 -4.23
CA LEU A 24 11.43 -0.49 -3.04
C LEU A 24 12.10 -1.17 -1.84
N PRO A 25 12.77 -0.42 -0.95
CA PRO A 25 13.13 -0.95 0.36
C PRO A 25 11.89 -1.08 1.24
N ALA A 26 11.80 -2.14 2.04
CA ALA A 26 10.63 -2.39 2.90
C ALA A 26 10.44 -1.36 4.03
N ARG A 27 11.54 -0.73 4.50
CA ARG A 27 11.55 0.24 5.61
C ARG A 27 12.94 0.86 5.81
N GLY A 28 13.03 1.80 6.74
CA GLY A 28 14.27 2.34 7.27
C GLY A 28 14.91 3.42 6.39
N ARG A 29 16.14 3.81 6.72
CA ARG A 29 16.81 4.98 6.13
C ARG A 29 16.83 4.97 4.61
N LYS A 30 17.13 3.81 4.00
CA LYS A 30 17.18 3.66 2.54
C LYS A 30 15.83 3.93 1.88
N LEU A 31 14.72 3.53 2.52
CA LEU A 31 13.39 3.88 2.04
C LEU A 31 13.19 5.40 2.12
N HIS A 32 13.50 6.02 3.26
CA HIS A 32 13.30 7.46 3.45
C HIS A 32 14.06 8.27 2.40
N GLU A 33 15.34 7.95 2.19
CA GLU A 33 16.19 8.57 1.17
C GLU A 33 15.60 8.38 -0.23
N LEU A 34 15.14 7.17 -0.57
CA LEU A 34 14.55 6.89 -1.87
C LEU A 34 13.24 7.67 -2.10
N LEU A 35 12.39 7.81 -1.08
CA LEU A 35 11.16 8.59 -1.16
C LEU A 35 11.46 10.09 -1.36
N HIS A 36 12.45 10.63 -0.65
CA HIS A 36 12.90 12.02 -0.85
C HIS A 36 13.46 12.27 -2.26
N GLN A 37 14.24 11.33 -2.79
CA GLN A 37 14.75 11.38 -4.17
C GLN A 37 13.66 11.15 -5.22
N GLY A 38 12.51 10.61 -4.80
CA GLY A 38 11.43 10.16 -5.64
C GLY A 38 11.68 8.78 -6.24
N VAL A 39 10.68 7.90 -6.28
CA VAL A 39 10.85 6.54 -6.80
C VAL A 39 10.85 6.51 -8.33
N GLU A 40 11.46 5.48 -8.91
CA GLU A 40 11.46 5.29 -10.36
C GLU A 40 10.04 5.06 -10.91
N TYR A 41 9.79 5.54 -12.13
CA TYR A 41 8.48 5.40 -12.79
C TYR A 41 8.03 3.93 -12.86
N ARG A 42 8.98 2.99 -13.03
CA ARG A 42 8.70 1.54 -13.12
C ARG A 42 7.98 0.96 -11.91
N VAL A 43 8.01 1.62 -10.75
CA VAL A 43 7.29 1.19 -9.55
C VAL A 43 5.78 1.13 -9.83
N TYR A 44 5.23 2.11 -10.54
CA TYR A 44 3.81 2.21 -10.81
C TYR A 44 3.23 1.03 -11.63
N PRO A 45 3.74 0.70 -12.83
CA PRO A 45 3.22 -0.45 -13.59
C PRO A 45 3.51 -1.79 -12.90
N ARG A 46 4.60 -1.90 -12.13
CA ARG A 46 4.87 -3.10 -11.32
C ARG A 46 3.85 -3.26 -10.21
N LEU A 47 3.49 -2.16 -9.55
CA LEU A 47 2.51 -2.13 -8.47
C LEU A 47 1.12 -2.53 -8.98
N ALA A 48 0.70 -2.01 -10.14
CA ALA A 48 -0.53 -2.44 -10.81
C ALA A 48 -0.50 -3.95 -11.12
N LYS A 49 0.63 -4.45 -11.64
CA LYS A 49 0.78 -5.87 -11.97
C LYS A 49 0.69 -6.78 -10.74
N VAL A 50 1.43 -6.48 -9.67
CA VAL A 50 1.43 -7.35 -8.46
C VAL A 50 0.12 -7.28 -7.69
N SER A 51 -0.57 -6.14 -7.72
CA SER A 51 -1.87 -6.00 -7.06
C SER A 51 -3.04 -6.53 -7.88
N GLY A 52 -2.82 -6.84 -9.16
CA GLY A 52 -3.90 -7.20 -10.08
C GLY A 52 -4.93 -6.09 -10.25
N ILE A 53 -4.57 -4.84 -9.95
CA ILE A 53 -5.41 -3.65 -10.12
C ILE A 53 -5.00 -2.96 -11.42
N GLU A 54 -5.98 -2.61 -12.25
CA GLU A 54 -5.71 -1.88 -13.47
C GLU A 54 -5.00 -0.56 -13.19
N GLN A 55 -4.04 -0.19 -14.05
CA GLN A 55 -3.28 1.06 -13.89
C GLN A 55 -4.23 2.26 -13.74
N LYS A 56 -5.29 2.36 -14.54
CA LYS A 56 -6.25 3.46 -14.44
C LYS A 56 -6.92 3.54 -13.06
N ALA A 57 -7.29 2.41 -12.48
CA ALA A 57 -7.86 2.36 -11.14
C ALA A 57 -6.81 2.71 -10.07
N LEU A 58 -5.60 2.17 -10.19
CA LEU A 58 -4.48 2.50 -9.31
C LEU A 58 -4.20 4.01 -9.31
N ALA A 59 -4.17 4.65 -10.47
CA ALA A 59 -3.99 6.10 -10.59
C ALA A 59 -5.01 6.90 -9.77
N GLY A 60 -6.27 6.44 -9.74
CA GLY A 60 -7.33 7.02 -8.92
C GLY A 60 -7.06 6.84 -7.42
N TYR A 61 -6.65 5.65 -6.99
CA TYR A 61 -6.35 5.38 -5.58
C TYR A 61 -5.15 6.18 -5.06
N VAL A 62 -4.07 6.25 -5.85
CA VAL A 62 -2.87 7.01 -5.47
C VAL A 62 -2.97 8.51 -5.80
N ASP A 63 -4.14 8.99 -6.25
CA ASP A 63 -4.39 10.39 -6.59
C ASP A 63 -3.32 10.99 -7.53
N ILE A 64 -2.91 10.24 -8.57
CA ILE A 64 -1.95 10.72 -9.57
C ILE A 64 -2.68 10.92 -10.91
N PRO A 65 -2.86 12.17 -11.38
CA PRO A 65 -3.53 12.43 -12.65
C PRO A 65 -2.81 11.78 -13.84
N SER A 66 -3.55 11.33 -14.85
CA SER A 66 -2.99 10.70 -16.05
C SER A 66 -1.93 11.56 -16.75
N ALA A 67 -2.12 12.88 -16.84
CA ALA A 67 -1.12 13.79 -17.40
C ALA A 67 0.19 13.80 -16.59
N THR A 68 0.11 13.68 -15.26
CA THR A 68 1.27 13.53 -14.40
C THR A 68 1.96 12.19 -14.62
N LEU A 69 1.21 11.08 -14.74
CA LEU A 69 1.77 9.77 -15.08
C LEU A 69 2.51 9.80 -16.42
N SER A 70 1.90 10.38 -17.46
CA SER A 70 2.56 10.53 -18.78
C SER A 70 3.83 11.37 -18.69
N ARG A 71 3.84 12.43 -17.88
CA ARG A 71 5.05 13.22 -17.63
C ARG A 71 6.11 12.42 -16.89
N ARG A 72 5.74 11.59 -15.90
CA ARG A 72 6.68 10.74 -15.15
C ARG A 72 7.23 9.59 -15.98
N ALA A 73 6.46 9.06 -16.91
CA ALA A 73 6.93 8.08 -17.88
C ALA A 73 8.10 8.64 -18.72
N LYS A 74 8.03 9.94 -19.08
CA LYS A 74 9.10 10.63 -19.81
C LYS A 74 10.28 11.02 -18.90
N SER A 75 10.02 11.50 -17.69
CA SER A 75 11.07 11.96 -16.75
C SER A 75 11.71 10.84 -15.94
N GLY A 76 11.17 9.62 -15.98
CA GLY A 76 11.72 8.43 -15.34
C GLY A 76 11.51 8.31 -13.82
N ARG A 77 11.08 9.36 -13.12
CA ARG A 77 10.85 9.36 -11.65
C ARG A 77 9.64 10.15 -11.22
N PHE A 78 9.04 9.73 -10.11
CA PHE A 78 7.99 10.42 -9.38
C PHE A 78 8.55 11.51 -8.46
N LYS A 79 7.73 12.50 -8.07
CA LYS A 79 8.05 13.43 -6.98
C LYS A 79 7.91 12.74 -5.62
N MET A 80 8.47 13.34 -4.57
CA MET A 80 8.38 12.84 -3.20
C MET A 80 6.94 12.52 -2.76
N ALA A 81 5.99 13.44 -2.96
CA ALA A 81 4.58 13.22 -2.60
C ALA A 81 3.93 12.09 -3.40
N GLU A 82 4.22 11.98 -4.70
CA GLU A 82 3.72 10.88 -5.55
C GLU A 82 4.33 9.53 -5.14
N SER A 83 5.60 9.55 -4.71
CA SER A 83 6.34 8.37 -4.25
C SER A 83 5.80 7.84 -2.93
N ASP A 84 5.47 8.74 -2.00
CA ASP A 84 4.84 8.40 -0.73
C ASP A 84 3.48 7.72 -0.95
N ARG A 85 2.64 8.24 -1.86
CA ARG A 85 1.34 7.62 -2.18
C ARG A 85 1.50 6.23 -2.80
N LEU A 86 2.46 6.04 -3.70
CA LEU A 86 2.79 4.73 -4.27
C LEU A 86 3.28 3.75 -3.19
N TYR A 87 4.11 4.24 -2.26
CA TYR A 87 4.61 3.42 -1.15
C TYR A 87 3.49 3.01 -0.20
N ARG A 88 2.60 3.93 0.22
CA ARG A 88 1.44 3.59 1.07
C ARG A 88 0.54 2.55 0.44
N PHE A 89 0.29 2.65 -0.87
CA PHE A 89 -0.47 1.61 -1.58
C PHE A 89 0.27 0.27 -1.56
N ALA A 90 1.58 0.26 -1.82
CA ALA A 90 2.39 -0.96 -1.79
C ALA A 90 2.39 -1.61 -0.40
N GLU A 91 2.52 -0.81 0.65
CA GLU A 91 2.49 -1.27 2.03
C GLU A 91 1.09 -1.77 2.43
N LEU A 92 0.02 -1.08 2.01
CA LEU A 92 -1.34 -1.57 2.21
C LEU A 92 -1.57 -2.93 1.54
N PHE A 93 -1.18 -3.04 0.27
CA PHE A 93 -1.35 -4.28 -0.48
C PHE A 93 -0.52 -5.41 0.12
N LYS A 94 0.70 -5.11 0.60
CA LYS A 94 1.53 -6.08 1.32
C LYS A 94 0.89 -6.53 2.63
N ALA A 95 0.34 -5.62 3.41
CA ALA A 95 -0.36 -5.96 4.65
C ALA A 95 -1.60 -6.84 4.39
N ALA A 96 -2.37 -6.52 3.33
CA ALA A 96 -3.47 -7.36 2.90
C ALA A 96 -2.98 -8.74 2.41
N LEU A 97 -1.90 -8.81 1.62
CA LEU A 97 -1.29 -10.07 1.24
C LEU A 97 -0.92 -10.92 2.45
N ASP A 98 -0.34 -10.33 3.50
CA ASP A 98 0.03 -11.06 4.71
C ASP A 98 -1.20 -11.58 5.47
N LEU A 99 -2.24 -10.76 5.61
CA LEU A 99 -3.52 -11.15 6.21
C LEU A 99 -4.16 -12.35 5.48
N PHE A 100 -3.98 -12.44 4.17
CA PHE A 100 -4.50 -13.51 3.32
C PHE A 100 -3.44 -14.58 2.97
N GLU A 101 -2.38 -14.69 3.78
CA GLU A 101 -1.34 -15.74 3.66
C GLU A 101 -0.69 -15.83 2.26
N GLY A 102 -0.60 -14.70 1.56
CA GLY A 102 -0.04 -14.60 0.22
C GLY A 102 -1.06 -14.77 -0.92
N ASP A 103 -2.34 -14.99 -0.64
CA ASP A 103 -3.40 -15.00 -1.65
C ASP A 103 -3.64 -13.59 -2.18
N ALA A 104 -3.07 -13.30 -3.36
CA ALA A 104 -3.21 -12.02 -4.04
C ALA A 104 -4.66 -11.73 -4.48
N GLU A 105 -5.44 -12.76 -4.80
CA GLU A 105 -6.84 -12.57 -5.21
C GLU A 105 -7.71 -12.20 -4.01
N GLY A 106 -7.59 -12.94 -2.90
CA GLY A 106 -8.23 -12.63 -1.62
C GLY A 106 -7.84 -11.25 -1.09
N ALA A 107 -6.55 -10.92 -1.08
CA ALA A 107 -6.05 -9.60 -0.67
C ALA A 107 -6.67 -8.47 -1.53
N ARG A 108 -6.65 -8.61 -2.86
CA ARG A 108 -7.28 -7.64 -3.76
C ARG A 108 -8.79 -7.54 -3.52
N ALA A 109 -9.49 -8.66 -3.39
CA ALA A 109 -10.93 -8.68 -3.16
C ALA A 109 -11.30 -7.96 -1.86
N TRP A 110 -10.55 -8.19 -0.78
CA TRP A 110 -10.74 -7.52 0.50
C TRP A 110 -10.52 -6.01 0.40
N LEU A 111 -9.47 -5.56 -0.29
CA LEU A 111 -9.18 -4.14 -0.48
C LEU A 111 -10.27 -3.40 -1.27
N LEU A 112 -10.95 -4.11 -2.19
CA LEU A 112 -11.97 -3.57 -3.07
C LEU A 112 -13.40 -3.71 -2.53
N LYS A 113 -13.59 -4.36 -1.37
CA LYS A 113 -14.91 -4.59 -0.77
C LYS A 113 -15.15 -3.64 0.41
N PRO A 114 -16.39 -3.12 0.57
CA PRO A 114 -16.80 -2.44 1.80
C PRO A 114 -16.50 -3.28 3.05
N ASN A 115 -15.88 -2.66 4.05
CA ASN A 115 -15.55 -3.32 5.31
C ASN A 115 -16.32 -2.68 6.48
N ALA A 116 -17.06 -3.48 7.25
CA ALA A 116 -17.85 -3.00 8.38
C ALA A 116 -16.98 -2.33 9.47
N GLY A 117 -15.77 -2.85 9.72
CA GLY A 117 -14.80 -2.27 10.65
C GLY A 117 -14.23 -0.91 10.20
N LEU A 118 -14.51 -0.51 8.95
CA LEU A 118 -14.15 0.79 8.38
C LEU A 118 -15.39 1.66 8.09
N GLY A 119 -16.51 1.39 8.76
CA GLY A 119 -17.76 2.13 8.55
C GLY A 119 -18.35 1.95 7.14
N GLY A 120 -18.12 0.79 6.50
CA GLY A 120 -18.61 0.48 5.16
C GLY A 120 -17.75 1.04 4.02
N ARG A 121 -16.61 1.69 4.32
CA ARG A 121 -15.67 2.14 3.29
C ARG A 121 -14.80 1.00 2.79
N ARG A 122 -14.29 1.13 1.56
CA ARG A 122 -13.32 0.17 1.03
C ARG A 122 -11.92 0.51 1.55
N PRO A 123 -11.12 -0.47 1.99
CA PRO A 123 -9.75 -0.21 2.45
C PRO A 123 -8.90 0.60 1.46
N VAL A 124 -9.03 0.32 0.15
CA VAL A 124 -8.25 1.02 -0.89
C VAL A 124 -8.59 2.50 -1.03
N GLU A 125 -9.79 2.93 -0.62
CA GLU A 125 -10.21 4.34 -0.67
C GLU A 125 -9.69 5.15 0.52
N MET A 126 -9.17 4.46 1.53
CA MET A 126 -8.68 5.06 2.77
C MET A 126 -7.17 5.30 2.76
N ILE A 127 -6.51 5.22 1.59
CA ILE A 127 -5.07 5.50 1.47
C ILE A 127 -4.73 6.98 1.29
N ALA A 128 -5.74 7.81 0.98
CA ALA A 128 -5.57 9.20 0.60
C ALA A 128 -4.89 10.02 1.71
N THR A 129 -5.24 9.75 2.97
CA THR A 129 -4.65 10.41 4.14
C THR A 129 -3.90 9.42 5.03
N SER A 130 -2.90 9.90 5.76
CA SER A 130 -2.14 9.05 6.69
C SER A 130 -3.01 8.53 7.85
N ALA A 131 -3.99 9.31 8.29
CA ALA A 131 -4.89 8.93 9.38
C ALA A 131 -5.85 7.79 8.97
N GLU A 132 -6.47 7.90 7.79
CA GLU A 132 -7.31 6.83 7.25
C GLU A 132 -6.47 5.58 6.94
N TYR A 133 -5.28 5.77 6.37
CA TYR A 133 -4.36 4.68 6.06
C TYR A 133 -3.97 3.89 7.32
N GLN A 134 -3.63 4.59 8.40
CA GLN A 134 -3.32 3.96 9.67
C GLN A 134 -4.53 3.22 10.26
N THR A 135 -5.74 3.75 10.08
CA THR A 135 -6.97 3.06 10.49
C THR A 135 -7.10 1.69 9.81
N VAL A 136 -6.80 1.61 8.52
CA VAL A 136 -6.83 0.35 7.78
C VAL A 136 -5.76 -0.63 8.27
N LEU A 137 -4.52 -0.17 8.46
CA LEU A 137 -3.44 -1.03 8.99
C LEU A 137 -3.75 -1.55 10.39
N ASN A 138 -4.32 -0.70 11.26
CA ASN A 138 -4.73 -1.11 12.60
C ASN A 138 -5.85 -2.17 12.54
N LEU A 139 -6.78 -2.05 11.60
CA LEU A 139 -7.79 -3.09 11.39
C LEU A 139 -7.14 -4.41 10.95
N ILE A 140 -6.20 -4.38 10.00
CA ILE A 140 -5.48 -5.58 9.57
C ILE A 140 -4.79 -6.26 10.76
N GLY A 141 -4.04 -5.51 11.57
CA GLY A 141 -3.37 -6.06 12.76
C GLY A 141 -4.35 -6.69 13.76
N ARG A 142 -5.55 -6.12 13.94
CA ARG A 142 -6.61 -6.73 14.77
C ARG A 142 -7.12 -8.04 14.18
N LEU A 143 -7.33 -8.08 12.87
CA LEU A 143 -7.80 -9.29 12.17
C LEU A 143 -6.77 -10.43 12.24
N GLU A 144 -5.48 -10.12 12.11
CA GLU A 144 -4.38 -11.10 12.26
C GLU A 144 -4.35 -11.74 13.67
N HIS A 145 -4.77 -11.00 14.69
CA HIS A 145 -4.85 -11.49 16.07
C HIS A 145 -6.22 -12.08 16.45
N GLY A 146 -7.11 -12.30 15.47
CA GLY A 146 -8.44 -12.88 15.70
C GLY A 146 -9.41 -11.96 16.43
N VAL A 147 -9.11 -10.67 16.53
CA VAL A 147 -9.97 -9.67 17.18
C VAL A 147 -10.95 -9.15 16.14
N THR A 148 -12.16 -9.71 16.11
CA THR A 148 -13.25 -9.19 15.27
C THR A 148 -13.71 -7.82 15.79
N ALA A 149 -13.97 -6.89 14.87
CA ALA A 149 -14.59 -5.61 15.16
C ALA A 149 -16.10 -5.72 15.32
#